data_AF-A0A955DTK0-F1
#
_entry.id   AF-A0A955DTK0-F1
#
_cell.length_a   1.000
_cell.length_b   1.000
_cell.length_c   1.000
_cell.angle_alpha   90.00
_cell.angle_beta   90.00
_cell.angle_gamma   90.00
#
_symmetry.space_group_name_H-M   'P 1'
#
loop_
_entity.id
_entity.type
_entity.pdbx_description
1 polymer ?
#
loop_
_entity_poly.entity_id
_entity_poly.type
_entity_poly.pdbx_seq_one_letter_code
_entity_poly.pdbx_strand_id
1 'polypeptide(L)' 'EAWAASAEVARVHWTPLTLLRDPATHDDVEMVLPSGSRVFPCLRVHDEVVWGLTYRILRDFLRRLDANGSQDDLK' A
#
# COMPACT_ATOMS: atom_id res chain seq x y z
N GLU A 1 -9.10 13.97 10.85
CA GLU A 1 -7.81 13.31 11.12
C GLU A 1 -8.03 12.10 12.01
N ALA A 2 -7.20 11.06 11.87
CA ALA A 2 -7.22 9.90 12.75
C ALA A 2 -6.23 10.09 13.90
N TRP A 3 -6.60 9.64 15.10
CA TRP A 3 -5.83 9.87 16.31
C TRP A 3 -4.91 8.67 16.61
N ALA A 4 -3.63 8.93 16.87
CA ALA A 4 -2.71 7.92 17.38
C ALA A 4 -2.95 7.70 18.87
N ALA A 5 -3.21 6.45 19.28
CA ALA A 5 -3.50 6.09 20.67
C ALA A 5 -2.26 5.69 21.49
N SER A 6 -1.06 5.72 20.88
CA SER A 6 0.22 5.33 21.48
C SER A 6 1.35 6.21 20.95
N ALA A 7 2.35 6.47 21.78
CA ALA A 7 3.56 7.21 21.39
C ALA A 7 4.42 6.47 20.35
N GLU A 8 4.23 5.16 20.18
CA GLU A 8 4.88 4.37 19.13
C GLU A 8 4.34 4.68 17.73
N VAL A 9 3.13 5.26 17.63
CA VAL A 9 2.47 5.60 16.36
C VAL A 9 2.58 7.09 16.12
N ALA A 10 3.44 7.48 15.18
CA ALA A 10 3.65 8.89 14.86
C ALA A 10 2.43 9.54 14.15
N ARG A 11 1.80 8.82 13.21
CA ARG A 11 0.70 9.31 12.37
C ARG A 11 -0.25 8.19 11.97
N VAL A 12 -1.51 8.53 11.71
CA VAL A 12 -2.54 7.61 11.19
C VAL A 12 -3.19 8.24 9.96
N HIS A 13 -3.25 7.47 8.88
CA HIS A 13 -3.84 7.90 7.62
C HIS A 13 -5.02 7.00 7.25
N TRP A 14 -6.17 7.60 6.95
CA TRP A 14 -7.25 6.90 6.27
C TRP A 14 -7.03 7.02 4.76
N THR A 15 -6.84 5.89 4.10
CA THR A 15 -6.50 5.84 2.67
C THR A 15 -7.64 5.17 1.88
N PRO A 16 -8.25 5.86 0.91
CA PRO A 16 -9.26 5.25 0.04
C PRO A 16 -8.68 4.08 -0.77
N LEU A 17 -9.45 3.00 -0.95
CA LEU A 17 -9.00 1.88 -1.78
C LEU A 17 -8.78 2.27 -3.24
N THR A 18 -9.48 3.29 -3.74
CA THR A 18 -9.27 3.85 -5.08
C THR A 18 -7.87 4.43 -5.22
N LEU A 19 -7.35 5.10 -4.19
CA LEU A 19 -6.00 5.66 -4.21
C LEU A 19 -4.94 4.54 -4.24
N LEU A 20 -5.14 3.45 -3.49
CA LEU A 20 -4.24 2.29 -3.52
C LEU A 20 -4.25 1.55 -4.87
N ARG A 21 -5.35 1.65 -5.62
CA ARG A 21 -5.48 1.07 -6.97
C ARG A 21 -4.96 1.99 -8.07
N ASP A 22 -4.84 3.29 -7.80
CA ASP A 22 -4.41 4.26 -8.79
C ASP A 22 -2.97 3.94 -9.25
N PRO A 23 -2.75 3.66 -10.55
CA PRO A 23 -1.42 3.42 -11.09
C PRO A 23 -0.42 4.55 -10.81
N ALA A 24 -0.90 5.80 -10.67
CA ALA A 24 -0.04 6.95 -10.35
C ALA A 24 0.60 6.86 -8.96
N THR A 25 0.09 6.02 -8.07
CA THR A 25 0.66 5.80 -6.73
C THR A 25 1.67 4.65 -6.72
N HIS A 26 1.80 3.88 -7.80
CA HIS A 26 2.70 2.72 -7.86
C HIS A 26 4.06 3.20 -8.33
N ASP A 27 5.09 2.89 -7.56
CA ASP A 27 6.45 3.32 -7.86
C ASP A 27 7.46 2.30 -7.30
N ASP A 28 8.73 2.56 -7.54
CA ASP A 28 9.84 1.81 -7.00
C ASP A 28 10.62 2.66 -5.98
N VAL A 29 11.12 2.01 -4.93
CA VAL A 29 12.00 2.61 -3.94
C VAL A 29 13.37 1.95 -3.98
N GLU A 30 14.41 2.76 -4.14
CA GLU A 30 15.79 2.33 -4.02
C GLU A 30 16.20 2.27 -2.54
N MET A 31 16.77 1.15 -2.13
CA MET A 31 17.23 0.91 -0.77
C MET A 31 18.69 0.50 -0.75
N VAL A 32 19.48 1.25 0.02
CA VAL A 32 20.88 0.93 0.27
C VAL A 32 20.96 -0.10 1.39
N LEU A 33 21.24 -1.35 1.02
CA LEU A 33 21.46 -2.45 1.97
C LEU A 33 22.97 -2.72 2.11
N PRO A 34 23.42 -3.40 3.19
CA PRO A 34 24.83 -3.76 3.34
C PRO A 34 25.39 -4.57 2.15
N SER A 35 24.53 -5.31 1.45
CA SER A 35 24.86 -6.09 0.26
C SER A 35 24.87 -5.30 -1.06
N GLY A 36 24.64 -3.99 -1.02
CA GLY A 36 24.48 -3.13 -2.20
C GLY A 36 23.06 -2.56 -2.35
N SER A 37 22.91 -1.65 -3.31
CA SER A 37 21.62 -1.03 -3.62
C SER A 37 20.66 -2.02 -4.29
N ARG A 38 19.38 -1.99 -3.90
CA ARG A 38 18.31 -2.77 -4.51
C ARG A 38 17.05 -1.94 -4.65
N VAL A 39 16.29 -2.26 -5.68
CA VAL A 39 15.00 -1.62 -5.97
C VAL A 39 13.87 -2.54 -5.52
N PHE A 40 12.88 -1.98 -4.84
CA PHE A 40 11.69 -2.69 -4.39
C PHE A 40 10.42 -1.95 -4.81
N PRO A 41 9.35 -2.68 -5.16
CA PRO A 41 8.08 -2.06 -5.47
C PRO A 41 7.45 -1.46 -4.21
N CYS A 42 6.78 -0.32 -4.40
CA CYS A 42 6.13 0.43 -3.33
C CYS A 42 4.85 1.14 -3.79
N LEU A 43 4.14 1.71 -2.82
CA LEU A 43 3.09 2.68 -3.04
C LEU A 43 3.52 4.03 -2.44
N ARG A 44 3.33 5.12 -3.17
CA ARG A 44 3.46 6.50 -2.67
C ARG A 44 2.10 7.07 -2.38
N VAL A 45 1.76 7.18 -1.10
CA VAL A 45 0.45 7.68 -0.63
C VAL A 45 0.63 8.57 0.59
N HIS A 46 -0.06 9.70 0.63
CA HIS A 46 0.05 10.69 1.72
C HIS A 46 1.50 11.13 2.00
N ASP A 47 2.30 11.27 0.94
CA ASP A 47 3.75 11.57 0.99
C ASP A 47 4.60 10.51 1.71
N GLU A 48 4.02 9.35 2.01
CA GLU A 48 4.69 8.20 2.61
C GLU A 48 4.95 7.09 1.59
N VAL A 49 6.02 6.33 1.82
CA VAL A 49 6.39 5.17 1.01
C VAL A 49 5.99 3.89 1.74
N VAL A 50 5.02 3.16 1.18
CA VAL A 50 4.56 1.86 1.68
C VAL A 50 5.20 0.76 0.84
N TRP A 51 6.13 0.01 1.43
CA TRP A 51 6.88 -1.04 0.75
C TRP A 51 6.94 -2.32 1.59
N GLY A 52 7.66 -3.34 1.12
CA GLY A 52 7.95 -4.56 1.88
C GLY A 52 6.72 -5.44 2.14
N LEU A 53 6.57 -5.93 3.37
CA LEU A 53 5.49 -6.86 3.70
C LEU A 53 4.10 -6.19 3.61
N THR A 54 3.99 -4.94 4.07
CA THR A 54 2.74 -4.18 4.01
C THR A 54 2.29 -3.99 2.57
N TYR A 55 3.20 -3.62 1.67
CA TYR A 55 2.93 -3.56 0.23
C TYR A 55 2.37 -4.90 -0.28
N ARG A 56 3.05 -6.02 0.02
CA ARG A 56 2.61 -7.35 -0.43
C ARG A 56 1.22 -7.72 0.08
N ILE A 57 0.91 -7.42 1.35
CA ILE A 57 -0.41 -7.65 1.94
C ILE A 57 -1.48 -6.82 1.21
N LEU A 58 -1.24 -5.53 1.00
CA LEU A 58 -2.18 -4.65 0.31
C LEU A 58 -2.42 -5.08 -1.14
N ARG A 59 -1.36 -5.49 -1.87
CA ARG A 59 -1.51 -6.00 -3.24
C ARG A 59 -2.31 -7.30 -3.30
N ASP A 60 -2.08 -8.24 -2.37
CA ASP A 60 -2.87 -9.47 -2.30
C ASP A 60 -4.33 -9.19 -1.94
N PHE A 61 -4.56 -8.29 -0.99
CA PHE A 61 -5.90 -7.87 -0.58
C PHE A 61 -6.69 -7.26 -1.74
N LEU A 62 -6.12 -6.29 -2.47
CA LEU A 62 -6.79 -5.65 -3.61
C LEU A 62 -7.10 -6.65 -4.71
N ARG A 63 -6.15 -7.53 -5.06
CA ARG A 63 -6.39 -8.59 -6.05
C ARG A 63 -7.55 -9.51 -5.67
N ARG A 64 -7.68 -9.88 -4.38
CA ARG A 64 -8.80 -10.72 -3.91
C ARG A 64 -10.13 -9.97 -3.92
N LEU A 65 -10.13 -8.69 -3.57
CA LEU A 65 -11.33 -7.86 -3.69
C LEU A 65 -11.81 -7.75 -5.12
N ASP A 66 -10.90 -7.53 -6.06
CA ASP A 66 -11.24 -7.39 -7.48
C ASP A 66 -11.71 -8.74 -8.07
N ALA A 67 -11.18 -9.86 -7.59
CA ALA A 67 -11.63 -11.21 -7.97
C ALA A 67 -13.04 -11.56 -7.45
N ASN A 68 -13.42 -11.04 -6.26
CA ASN A 68 -14.74 -11.29 -5.67
C ASN A 68 -15.84 -10.38 -6.24
N GLY A 69 -15.51 -9.19 -6.77
CA GLY A 69 -16.47 -8.26 -7.37
C GLY A 69 -17.16 -8.81 -8.62
N SER A 70 -16.55 -9.77 -9.32
CA SER A 70 -17.13 -10.41 -10.52
C SER A 70 -18.25 -11.42 -10.22
N GLN A 71 -18.54 -11.71 -8.94
CA GLN A 71 -19.56 -12.70 -8.55
C GLN A 71 -20.94 -12.08 -8.24
N ASP A 72 -21.03 -10.75 -8.12
CA ASP A 72 -22.28 -10.03 -7.78
C ASP A 72 -23.05 -9.48 -9.00
N ASP A 73 -22.47 -9.53 -10.21
CA ASP A 73 -23.12 -9.08 -11.47
C ASP A 73 -24.02 -10.14 -12.15
N LEU A 74 -24.37 -11.21 -11.43
CA LEU A 74 -25.30 -12.25 -11.91
C LEU A 74 -26.41 -12.51 -10.88
N LYS A 75 -27.26 -11.50 -10.62
CA LYS A 75 -28.58 -11.68 -10.00
C LYS A 75 -29.61 -10.74 -10.61
#